data_AF-W6RDX4-F1
#
_entry.id   AF-W6RDX4-F1
#
_cell.length_a   1.000
_cell.length_b   1.000
_cell.length_c   1.000
_cell.angle_alpha   90.00
_cell.angle_beta   90.00
_cell.angle_gamma   90.00
#
_symmetry.space_group_name_H-M   'P 1'
#
loop_
_entity.id
_entity.type
_entity.pdbx_description
1 polymer ?
#
loop_
_entity_poly.entity_id
_entity_poly.type
_entity_poly.pdbx_seq_one_letter_code
_entity_poly.pdbx_strand_id
1 'polypeptide(L)'
;MAILFKTAIGENAAFELIENALSRTGEYDGYLNVVADEGERTLSWSPGMHAEQFQAEITEILRSTWDICRFWVIYERRDDRQDAEANAIRNAAFRLTRGYAGVIVVTLSLLHKRDSLADIELIFVCFQQDFQRRNFRVRYEGKFIRDEN
;
A
#
# COMPACT_ATOMS: atom_id res chain seq x y z
N MET A 1 15.89 10.79 -5.06
CA MET A 1 15.45 9.80 -6.08
C MET A 1 14.18 10.32 -6.75
N ALA A 2 13.80 9.89 -7.97
CA ALA A 2 12.53 10.30 -8.56
C ALA A 2 11.47 9.22 -8.30
N ILE A 3 10.36 9.58 -7.67
CA ILE A 3 9.22 8.68 -7.46
C ILE A 3 8.27 8.82 -8.63
N LEU A 4 7.89 7.71 -9.24
CA LEU A 4 6.87 7.66 -10.28
C LEU A 4 5.69 6.84 -9.76
N PHE A 5 4.60 7.53 -9.45
CA PHE A 5 3.31 6.87 -9.29
C PHE A 5 2.86 6.44 -10.68
N LYS A 6 3.09 5.17 -11.02
CA LYS A 6 2.72 4.59 -12.32
C LYS A 6 1.19 4.49 -12.45
N THR A 7 0.71 3.47 -13.16
CA THR A 7 -0.71 3.18 -13.27
C THR A 7 -1.20 2.49 -12.01
N ALA A 8 -2.26 3.03 -11.42
CA ALA A 8 -2.93 2.38 -10.30
C ALA A 8 -3.65 1.10 -10.75
N ILE A 9 -3.68 0.09 -9.87
CA ILE A 9 -4.52 -1.09 -10.06
C ILE A 9 -5.90 -0.88 -9.41
N GLY A 10 -6.89 -1.63 -9.85
CA GLY A 10 -8.22 -1.64 -9.24
C GLY A 10 -8.23 -2.36 -7.90
N GLU A 11 -9.19 -2.03 -7.04
CA GLU A 11 -9.39 -2.67 -5.73
C GLU A 11 -9.51 -4.19 -5.83
N ASN A 12 -10.33 -4.69 -6.76
CA ASN A 12 -10.48 -6.13 -6.97
C ASN A 12 -9.15 -6.81 -7.31
N ALA A 13 -8.36 -6.21 -8.21
CA ALA A 13 -7.05 -6.76 -8.58
C ALA A 13 -6.08 -6.74 -7.39
N ALA A 14 -6.11 -5.71 -6.56
CA ALA A 14 -5.29 -5.64 -5.35
C ALA A 14 -5.68 -6.73 -4.34
N PHE A 15 -6.99 -6.94 -4.11
CA PHE A 15 -7.46 -7.99 -3.20
C PHE A 15 -7.17 -9.38 -3.73
N GLU A 16 -7.32 -9.60 -5.04
CA GLU A 16 -6.91 -10.85 -5.68
C GLU A 16 -5.41 -11.12 -5.51
N LEU A 17 -4.55 -10.10 -5.64
CA LEU A 17 -3.11 -10.25 -5.37
C LEU A 17 -2.84 -10.68 -3.93
N ILE A 18 -3.50 -10.04 -2.96
CA ILE A 18 -3.36 -10.36 -1.53
C ILE A 18 -3.81 -11.79 -1.25
N GLU A 19 -4.99 -12.18 -1.74
CA GLU A 19 -5.54 -13.52 -1.55
C GLU A 19 -4.65 -14.59 -2.21
N ASN A 20 -4.17 -14.33 -3.42
CA ASN A 20 -3.26 -15.24 -4.12
C ASN A 20 -1.91 -15.39 -3.41
N ALA A 21 -1.39 -14.32 -2.79
CA ALA A 21 -0.18 -14.42 -1.98
C ALA A 21 -0.40 -15.33 -0.76
N LEU A 22 -1.46 -15.05 -0.01
CA LEU A 22 -1.71 -15.70 1.28
C LEU A 22 -2.23 -17.14 1.15
N SER A 23 -2.84 -17.49 0.02
CA SER A 23 -3.32 -18.85 -0.27
C SER A 23 -2.24 -19.80 -0.77
N ARG A 24 -1.11 -19.29 -1.26
CA ARG A 24 0.02 -20.14 -1.70
C ARG A 24 0.64 -20.81 -0.48
N THR A 25 0.91 -22.11 -0.61
CA THR A 25 1.62 -22.90 0.42
C THR A 25 3.08 -22.47 0.48
N GLY A 26 3.34 -21.35 1.15
CA GLY A 26 4.66 -20.75 1.29
C GLY A 26 4.82 -20.06 2.64
N GLU A 27 6.07 -19.93 3.09
CA GLU A 27 6.38 -19.07 4.25
C GLU A 27 6.59 -17.64 3.75
N TYR A 28 5.82 -16.70 4.31
CA TYR A 28 5.93 -15.28 4.04
C TYR A 28 6.32 -14.54 5.30
N ASP A 29 7.06 -13.44 5.12
CA ASP A 29 7.15 -12.38 6.10
C ASP A 29 6.23 -11.24 5.64
N GLY A 30 5.26 -10.93 6.48
CA GLY A 30 4.27 -9.88 6.22
C GLY A 30 4.58 -8.60 6.98
N TYR A 31 4.38 -7.48 6.32
CA TYR A 31 4.49 -6.15 6.91
C TYR A 31 3.35 -5.28 6.41
N LEU A 32 2.61 -4.66 7.33
CA LEU A 32 1.59 -3.68 7.01
C LEU A 32 1.83 -2.42 7.85
N ASN A 33 1.76 -1.27 7.20
CA ASN A 33 1.92 0.02 7.83
C ASN A 33 0.79 0.95 7.42
N VAL A 34 0.19 1.63 8.40
CA VAL A 34 -0.87 2.61 8.21
C VAL A 34 -0.37 3.95 8.72
N VAL A 35 -0.36 4.96 7.87
CA VAL A 35 0.00 6.33 8.20
C VAL A 35 -1.21 7.22 7.99
N ALA A 36 -1.60 7.97 9.01
CA ALA A 36 -2.67 8.96 8.97
C ALA A 36 -2.23 10.23 9.71
N ASP A 37 -3.07 11.26 9.69
CA ASP A 37 -2.80 12.52 10.41
C ASP A 37 -2.66 12.28 11.93
N GLU A 38 -3.35 11.28 12.47
CA GLU A 38 -3.36 10.92 13.89
C GLU A 38 -2.13 10.10 14.31
N GLY A 39 -1.37 9.54 13.37
CA GLY A 39 -0.15 8.78 13.65
C GLY A 39 0.10 7.60 12.72
N GLU A 40 1.09 6.79 13.10
CA GLU A 40 1.54 5.61 12.35
C GLU A 40 1.30 4.34 13.18
N ARG A 41 0.69 3.33 12.55
CA ARG A 41 0.48 2.00 13.12
C ARG A 41 1.14 0.96 12.22
N THR A 42 1.88 0.04 12.83
CA THR A 42 2.54 -1.06 12.13
C THR A 42 2.04 -2.41 12.63
N LEU A 43 1.74 -3.30 11.70
CA LEU A 43 1.54 -4.72 11.91
C LEU A 43 2.70 -5.44 11.21
N SER A 44 3.41 -6.30 11.93
CA SER A 44 4.50 -7.10 11.35
C SER A 44 4.29 -8.56 11.72
N TRP A 45 4.72 -9.44 10.84
CA TRP A 45 4.69 -10.86 11.07
C TRP A 45 5.50 -11.22 12.32
N SER A 46 4.84 -11.77 13.33
CA SER A 46 5.47 -12.13 14.59
C SER A 46 5.86 -13.62 14.63
N PRO A 47 6.85 -14.01 15.45
CA PRO A 47 7.18 -15.41 15.65
C PRO A 47 5.96 -16.21 16.11
N GLY A 48 5.62 -17.28 15.38
CA GLY A 48 4.46 -18.13 15.67
C GLY A 48 3.13 -17.66 15.10
N MET A 49 3.10 -16.52 14.38
CA MET A 49 1.91 -16.08 13.65
C MET A 49 1.67 -16.96 12.43
N HIS A 50 0.42 -17.40 12.27
CA HIS A 50 -0.04 -18.15 11.11
C HIS A 50 -0.56 -17.22 10.00
N ALA A 51 -0.52 -17.68 8.75
CA ALA A 51 -0.94 -16.90 7.58
C ALA A 51 -2.40 -16.45 7.69
N GLU A 52 -3.28 -17.31 8.20
CA GLU A 52 -4.70 -17.02 8.38
C GLU A 52 -4.92 -15.91 9.43
N GLN A 53 -4.10 -15.90 10.48
CA GLN A 53 -4.15 -14.85 11.49
C GLN A 53 -3.71 -13.50 10.90
N PHE A 54 -2.61 -13.49 10.15
CA PHE A 54 -2.13 -12.27 9.50
C PHE A 54 -3.13 -11.76 8.46
N GLN A 55 -3.73 -12.66 7.68
CA GLN A 55 -4.79 -12.35 6.73
C GLN A 55 -6.00 -11.69 7.42
N ALA A 56 -6.44 -12.23 8.56
CA ALA A 56 -7.55 -11.66 9.32
C ALA A 56 -7.25 -10.23 9.80
N GLU A 57 -6.04 -10.00 10.31
CA GLU A 57 -5.59 -8.67 10.76
C GLU A 57 -5.49 -7.67 9.59
N ILE A 58 -4.90 -8.05 8.46
CA ILE A 58 -4.88 -7.21 7.24
C ILE A 58 -6.31 -6.86 6.84
N THR A 59 -7.18 -7.86 6.76
CA THR A 59 -8.57 -7.69 6.32
C THR A 59 -9.30 -6.69 7.21
N GLU A 60 -9.13 -6.79 8.53
CA GLU A 60 -9.75 -5.88 9.49
C GLU A 60 -9.21 -4.46 9.35
N ILE A 61 -7.90 -4.29 9.16
CA ILE A 61 -7.29 -2.98 8.95
C ILE A 61 -7.76 -2.33 7.64
N LEU A 62 -7.81 -3.10 6.55
CA LEU A 62 -8.29 -2.61 5.26
C LEU A 62 -9.79 -2.26 5.31
N ARG A 63 -10.60 -3.07 5.99
CA ARG A 63 -12.02 -2.77 6.24
C ARG A 63 -12.20 -1.48 7.04
N SER A 64 -11.48 -1.35 8.17
CA SER A 64 -11.52 -0.15 9.01
C SER A 64 -11.08 1.10 8.23
N THR A 65 -10.05 0.95 7.37
CA THR A 65 -9.59 2.01 6.49
C THR A 65 -10.66 2.40 5.47
N TRP A 66 -11.38 1.42 4.91
CA TRP A 66 -12.44 1.65 3.94
C TRP A 66 -13.63 2.38 4.54
N ASP A 67 -13.99 2.07 5.80
CA ASP A 67 -15.08 2.74 6.51
C ASP A 67 -14.83 4.24 6.70
N ILE A 68 -13.56 4.64 6.84
CA ILE A 68 -13.14 6.03 6.99
C ILE A 68 -12.91 6.69 5.63
N CYS A 69 -12.18 6.02 4.74
CA CYS A 69 -11.75 6.52 3.45
C CYS A 69 -12.21 5.57 2.35
N ARG A 70 -13.28 5.91 1.61
CA ARG A 70 -13.87 5.00 0.61
C ARG A 70 -13.22 5.07 -0.78
N PHE A 71 -12.35 6.04 -1.03
CA PHE A 71 -11.85 6.31 -2.38
C PHE A 71 -10.36 6.00 -2.44
N TRP A 72 -9.98 4.86 -3.01
CA TRP A 72 -8.59 4.40 -2.99
C TRP A 72 -7.88 4.63 -4.33
N VAL A 73 -6.57 4.85 -4.24
CA VAL A 73 -5.64 4.68 -5.37
C VAL A 73 -4.59 3.68 -4.91
N ILE A 74 -4.45 2.57 -5.64
CA ILE A 74 -3.59 1.46 -5.23
C ILE A 74 -2.46 1.33 -6.22
N TYR A 75 -1.24 1.40 -5.72
CA TYR A 75 -0.03 1.17 -6.51
C TYR A 75 0.59 -0.15 -6.10
N GLU A 76 0.73 -1.04 -7.06
CA GLU A 76 1.65 -2.16 -6.93
C GLU A 76 3.07 -1.64 -7.12
N ARG A 77 4.02 -2.08 -6.30
CA ARG A 77 5.46 -1.87 -6.50
C ARG A 77 6.08 -3.16 -7.02
N ARG A 78 6.95 -3.04 -8.02
CA ARG A 78 7.62 -4.19 -8.64
C ARG A 78 9.10 -3.93 -8.92
N ASP A 79 9.92 -4.93 -8.59
CA ASP A 79 11.37 -4.94 -8.87
C ASP A 79 11.68 -4.87 -10.37
N ASP A 80 11.01 -5.67 -11.19
CA ASP A 80 11.29 -5.77 -12.63
C ASP A 80 10.94 -4.48 -13.38
N ARG A 81 10.07 -3.65 -12.79
CA ARG A 81 9.70 -2.33 -13.29
C ARG A 81 10.66 -1.22 -12.80
N GLN A 82 11.67 -1.58 -12.01
CA GLN A 82 12.60 -0.65 -11.34
C GLN A 82 11.86 0.44 -10.57
N ASP A 83 10.77 0.05 -9.89
CA ASP A 83 10.02 0.97 -9.06
C ASP A 83 10.85 1.38 -7.84
N ALA A 84 10.62 2.59 -7.33
CA ALA A 84 11.22 3.01 -6.06
C ALA A 84 10.81 2.07 -4.92
N GLU A 85 11.63 2.02 -3.87
CA GLU A 85 11.34 1.28 -2.65
C GLU A 85 9.97 1.65 -2.05
N ALA A 86 9.26 0.66 -1.50
CA ALA A 86 7.92 0.85 -0.94
C ALA A 86 7.87 2.00 0.09
N ASN A 87 8.88 2.10 0.96
CA ASN A 87 9.01 3.20 1.93
C ASN A 87 9.14 4.58 1.27
N ALA A 88 9.86 4.68 0.15
CA ALA A 88 10.02 5.94 -0.58
C ALA A 88 8.72 6.35 -1.27
N ILE A 89 7.99 5.38 -1.86
CA ILE A 89 6.66 5.61 -2.44
C ILE A 89 5.66 6.05 -1.35
N ARG A 90 5.62 5.34 -0.21
CA ARG A 90 4.78 5.66 0.94
C ARG A 90 5.04 7.07 1.46
N ASN A 91 6.31 7.41 1.72
CA ASN A 91 6.69 8.73 2.25
C ASN A 91 6.30 9.84 1.26
N ALA A 92 6.52 9.63 -0.04
CA ALA A 92 6.09 10.55 -1.06
C ALA A 92 4.56 10.68 -1.09
N ALA A 93 3.81 9.58 -1.04
CA ALA A 93 2.35 9.61 -1.02
C ALA A 93 1.85 10.44 0.17
N PHE A 94 2.31 10.12 1.39
CA PHE A 94 1.92 10.84 2.59
C PHE A 94 2.27 12.33 2.55
N ARG A 95 3.49 12.67 2.08
CA ARG A 95 3.91 14.07 1.90
C ARG A 95 3.01 14.83 0.93
N LEU A 96 2.71 14.22 -0.23
CA LEU A 96 1.89 14.84 -1.27
C LEU A 96 0.42 14.99 -0.88
N THR A 97 -0.04 14.19 0.08
CA THR A 97 -1.43 14.21 0.55
C THR A 97 -1.65 15.08 1.78
N ARG A 98 -0.62 15.67 2.39
CA ARG A 98 -0.73 16.56 3.56
C ARG A 98 -1.73 17.73 3.42
N GLY A 99 -2.02 18.15 2.19
CA GLY A 99 -3.01 19.21 1.91
C GLY A 99 -4.45 18.70 1.83
N TYR A 100 -4.68 17.39 1.94
CA TYR A 100 -5.99 16.76 1.93
C TYR A 100 -6.32 16.28 3.34
N ALA A 101 -7.43 16.76 3.89
CA ALA A 101 -7.87 16.32 5.20
C ALA A 101 -8.25 14.84 5.20
N GLY A 102 -7.77 14.10 6.20
CA GLY A 102 -8.20 12.74 6.50
C GLY A 102 -7.71 11.68 5.51
N VAL A 103 -6.55 11.88 4.88
CA VAL A 103 -5.96 10.85 4.01
C VAL A 103 -5.21 9.81 4.83
N ILE A 104 -5.45 8.54 4.51
CA ILE A 104 -4.74 7.39 5.08
C ILE A 104 -3.87 6.78 3.99
N VAL A 105 -2.60 6.51 4.29
CA VAL A 105 -1.70 5.76 3.42
C VAL A 105 -1.42 4.40 4.05
N VAL A 106 -1.78 3.32 3.35
CA VAL A 106 -1.49 1.95 3.78
C VAL A 106 -0.41 1.37 2.89
N THR A 107 0.62 0.76 3.48
CA THR A 107 1.61 -0.04 2.77
C THR A 107 1.48 -1.48 3.23
N LEU A 108 1.45 -2.43 2.31
CA LEU A 108 1.43 -3.86 2.57
C LEU A 108 2.53 -4.52 1.77
N SER A 109 3.44 -5.21 2.44
CA SER A 109 4.46 -6.07 1.84
C SER A 109 4.22 -7.51 2.31
N LEU A 110 4.11 -8.43 1.37
CA LEU A 110 4.09 -9.88 1.58
C LEU A 110 5.32 -10.43 0.88
N LEU A 111 6.35 -10.75 1.65
CA LEU A 111 7.66 -11.16 1.13
C LEU A 111 7.82 -12.66 1.28
N HIS A 112 7.91 -13.38 0.16
CA HIS A 112 8.08 -14.82 0.13
C HIS A 112 9.52 -15.17 0.46
N LYS A 113 9.73 -16.01 1.47
CA LYS A 113 11.10 -16.31 1.96
C LYS A 113 12.03 -16.99 0.96
N ARG A 114 11.48 -17.56 -0.12
CA ARG A 114 12.22 -18.39 -1.09
C ARG A 114 12.07 -17.97 -2.55
N ASP A 115 11.18 -17.04 -2.85
CA ASP A 115 10.85 -16.68 -4.24
C ASP A 115 10.41 -15.22 -4.30
N SER A 116 11.37 -14.32 -4.50
CA SER A 116 11.10 -12.88 -4.55
C SER A 116 10.22 -12.47 -5.73
N LEU A 117 9.99 -13.34 -6.72
CA LEU A 117 9.02 -13.08 -7.80
C LEU A 117 7.57 -13.23 -7.32
N ALA A 118 7.36 -13.86 -6.16
CA ALA A 118 6.08 -13.96 -5.50
C ALA A 118 5.86 -12.83 -4.46
N ASP A 119 6.83 -11.93 -4.30
CA ASP A 119 6.70 -10.78 -3.41
C ASP A 119 5.63 -9.84 -3.93
N ILE A 120 4.78 -9.36 -3.02
CA ILE A 120 3.75 -8.38 -3.34
C ILE A 120 3.91 -7.20 -2.42
N GLU A 121 4.06 -6.02 -3.02
CA GLU A 121 4.14 -4.76 -2.31
C GLU A 121 3.09 -3.80 -2.87
N LEU A 122 2.17 -3.36 -2.00
CA LEU A 122 1.04 -2.53 -2.36
C LEU A 122 1.04 -1.25 -1.51
N ILE A 123 0.79 -0.12 -2.15
CA ILE A 123 0.64 1.18 -1.51
C ILE A 123 -0.77 1.70 -1.84
N PHE A 124 -1.60 1.79 -0.82
CA PHE A 124 -2.94 2.35 -0.89
C PHE A 124 -2.89 3.81 -0.44
N VAL A 125 -3.38 4.71 -1.28
CA VAL A 125 -3.63 6.11 -0.93
C VAL A 125 -5.13 6.29 -0.82
N CYS A 126 -5.63 6.37 0.41
CA CYS A 126 -7.05 6.28 0.75
C CYS A 126 -7.58 7.67 1.10
N PHE A 127 -8.60 8.11 0.38
CA PHE A 127 -9.21 9.43 0.53
C PHE A 127 -10.62 9.33 1.10
N GLN A 128 -10.98 10.28 1.96
CA GLN A 128 -12.36 10.45 2.43
C GLN A 128 -13.29 10.92 1.31
N GLN A 129 -12.79 11.74 0.38
CA GLN A 129 -13.60 12.39 -0.63
C GLN A 129 -13.05 12.15 -2.04
N ASP A 130 -13.92 11.76 -2.97
CA ASP A 130 -13.51 11.35 -4.31
C ASP A 130 -12.81 12.48 -5.11
N PHE A 131 -13.16 13.74 -4.87
CA PHE A 131 -12.45 14.84 -5.55
C PHE A 131 -10.98 14.93 -5.12
N GLN A 132 -10.64 14.57 -3.87
CA GLN A 132 -9.25 14.55 -3.41
C GLN A 132 -8.48 13.48 -4.19
N ARG A 133 -9.06 12.28 -4.32
CA ARG A 133 -8.54 11.17 -5.13
C ARG A 133 -8.32 11.59 -6.58
N ARG A 134 -9.34 12.18 -7.22
CA ARG A 134 -9.25 12.66 -8.62
C ARG A 134 -8.15 13.72 -8.78
N ASN A 135 -8.09 14.69 -7.87
CA ASN A 135 -7.08 15.75 -7.89
C ASN A 135 -5.66 15.18 -7.70
N PHE A 136 -5.48 14.22 -6.80
CA PHE A 136 -4.20 13.55 -6.59
C PHE A 136 -3.73 12.86 -7.87
N ARG A 137 -4.60 12.07 -8.51
CA ARG A 137 -4.29 11.37 -9.77
C ARG A 137 -3.89 12.35 -10.88
N VAL A 138 -4.69 13.40 -11.10
CA VAL A 138 -4.38 14.42 -12.11
C VAL A 138 -3.04 15.11 -11.84
N ARG A 139 -2.68 15.33 -10.58
CA ARG A 139 -1.45 16.02 -10.21
C ARG A 139 -0.21 15.15 -10.29
N TYR A 140 -0.28 13.89 -9.90
CA TYR A 140 0.92 13.10 -9.62
C TYR A 140 1.02 11.77 -10.39
N GLU A 141 -0.09 11.19 -10.86
CA GLU A 141 -0.05 9.93 -11.60
C GLU A 141 0.63 10.12 -12.96
N GLY A 142 1.54 9.21 -13.31
CA GLY A 142 2.35 9.26 -14.53
C GLY A 142 3.40 10.37 -14.55
N LYS A 143 3.67 11.05 -13.43
CA LYS A 143 4.64 12.14 -13.35
C LYS A 143 5.78 11.82 -12.39
N PHE A 144 6.98 12.25 -12.77
CA PHE A 144 8.15 12.17 -11.89
C PHE A 144 8.04 13.19 -10.76
N ILE A 145 7.99 12.69 -9.54
CA ILE A 145 8.01 13.48 -8.31
C ILE A 145 9.44 13.45 -7.78
N ARG A 146 10.02 14.62 -7.55
CA ARG A 146 11.31 14.70 -6.87
C ARG A 146 11.12 14.30 -5.42
N ASP A 147 11.95 13.38 -4.97
CA ASP A 147 12.11 13.18 -3.53
C ASP A 147 12.98 14.31 -3.00
N GLU A 148 12.32 15.31 -2.43
CA GLU A 148 12.99 16.37 -1.68
C GLU A 148 13.24 15.80 -0.27
N ASN A 149 14.53 15.62 0.02
CA ASN A 149 15.04 15.16 1.33
C ASN A 149 14.59 16.08 2.45
#